data_AF-A0A1T5EL65-F1
#
_entry.id   AF-A0A1T5EL65-F1
#
_cell.length_a   1.000
_cell.length_b   1.000
_cell.length_c   1.000
_cell.angle_alpha   90.00
_cell.angle_beta   90.00
_cell.angle_gamma   90.00
#
_symmetry.space_group_name_H-M   'P 1'
#
loop_
_entity.id
_entity.type
_entity.pdbx_description
1 polymer ?
#
loop_
_entity_poly.entity_id
_entity_poly.type
_entity_poly.pdbx_seq_one_letter_code
_entity_poly.pdbx_strand_id
1 'polypeptide(L)'
;MNLFPGTAEAKSLDGMHLSSFGAGSGFLGIPGDVTPPSRFVRAAFYQTTAPKQASALETVLQCFQILNNFDIPLGIEFPIGKTPVSIPSATQWTSATDVSNRIIYYRTMYNSAIRSIDLNKIDFTRIKFRAVPLDEIKQQPVTAIKIE
;
A
#
# COMPACT_ATOMS: atom_id res chain seq x y z
N MET A 1 23.94 -2.03 12.35
CA MET A 1 22.62 -2.51 11.87
C MET A 1 22.29 -1.70 10.62
N ASN A 2 22.06 -2.35 9.47
CA ASN A 2 21.74 -1.67 8.20
C ASN A 2 20.23 -1.43 8.10
N LEU A 3 19.69 -0.61 9.01
CA LEU A 3 18.26 -0.29 9.05
C LEU A 3 18.08 1.24 9.10
N PHE A 4 18.30 1.90 7.97
CA PHE A 4 18.06 3.33 7.82
C PHE A 4 17.63 3.67 6.38
N PRO A 5 16.81 4.72 6.17
CA PRO A 5 16.40 5.12 4.84
C PRO A 5 17.59 5.72 4.07
N GLY A 6 17.62 5.53 2.75
CA GLY A 6 18.63 6.10 1.87
C GLY A 6 19.78 5.14 1.54
N THR A 7 20.94 5.71 1.27
CA THR A 7 22.09 5.01 0.68
C THR A 7 23.15 4.80 1.74
N ALA A 8 23.71 3.58 1.81
CA ALA A 8 24.86 3.32 2.65
C ALA A 8 26.08 4.11 2.17
N GLU A 9 26.83 4.67 3.11
CA GLU A 9 28.07 5.39 2.82
C GLU A 9 29.09 4.48 2.12
N ALA A 10 29.87 5.07 1.21
CA ALA A 10 30.96 4.37 0.54
C ALA A 10 32.02 3.95 1.56
N LYS A 11 32.63 2.77 1.37
CA LYS A 11 33.66 2.22 2.25
C LYS A 11 34.87 1.78 1.44
N SER A 12 36.05 1.95 2.03
CA SER A 12 37.28 1.37 1.48
C SER A 12 37.54 0.01 2.13
N LEU A 13 37.75 -1.02 1.32
CA LEU A 13 38.12 -2.36 1.76
C LEU A 13 39.37 -2.80 1.00
N ASP A 14 40.49 -2.93 1.71
CA ASP A 14 41.79 -3.31 1.13
C ASP A 14 42.18 -2.49 -0.11
N GLY A 15 42.04 -1.16 0.00
CA GLY A 15 42.33 -0.23 -1.10
C GLY A 15 41.25 -0.15 -2.20
N MET A 16 40.25 -1.05 -2.19
CA MET A 16 39.11 -0.97 -3.11
C MET A 16 38.01 -0.06 -2.55
N HIS A 17 37.59 0.91 -3.35
CA HIS A 17 36.46 1.77 -3.02
C HIS A 17 35.14 1.10 -3.40
N LEU A 18 34.31 0.83 -2.40
CA LEU A 18 32.98 0.25 -2.56
C LEU A 18 31.93 1.35 -2.36
N SER A 19 31.09 1.56 -3.36
CA SER A 19 29.95 2.48 -3.32
C SER A 19 28.66 1.76 -3.65
N SER A 20 27.53 2.28 -3.16
CA SER A 20 26.21 1.77 -3.53
C SER A 20 25.94 1.93 -5.03
N PHE A 21 25.27 0.95 -5.65
CA PHE A 21 24.85 1.02 -7.06
C PHE A 21 23.61 1.91 -7.29
N GLY A 22 22.97 2.38 -6.22
CA GLY A 22 21.79 3.23 -6.26
C GLY A 22 21.29 3.62 -4.88
N ALA A 23 20.10 4.21 -4.84
CA ALA A 23 19.42 4.53 -3.58
C ALA A 23 18.87 3.26 -2.89
N GLY A 24 18.75 3.30 -1.56
CA GLY A 24 18.06 2.26 -0.78
C GLY A 24 18.96 1.17 -0.21
N SER A 25 20.28 1.23 -0.38
CA SER A 25 21.19 0.24 0.23
C SER A 25 21.23 0.27 1.77
N GLY A 26 20.76 1.35 2.41
CA GLY A 26 20.52 1.39 3.85
C GLY A 26 19.37 0.47 4.32
N PHE A 27 18.59 -0.06 3.37
CA PHE A 27 17.47 -0.98 3.57
C PHE A 27 17.88 -2.46 3.43
N LEU A 28 19.16 -2.75 3.13
CA LEU A 28 19.64 -4.11 2.90
C LEU A 28 19.50 -4.98 4.17
N GLY A 29 18.74 -6.07 4.04
CA GLY A 29 18.47 -7.03 5.14
C GLY A 29 17.02 -7.04 5.60
N ILE A 30 16.19 -6.12 5.11
CA ILE A 30 14.74 -6.17 5.33
C ILE A 30 14.14 -7.39 4.60
N PRO A 31 13.29 -8.20 5.26
CA PRO A 31 12.72 -9.39 4.64
C PRO A 31 11.75 -9.02 3.53
N GLY A 32 11.84 -9.71 2.37
CA GLY A 32 11.05 -9.44 1.18
C GLY A 32 9.88 -10.40 0.93
N ASP A 33 9.76 -11.47 1.72
CA ASP A 33 8.69 -12.46 1.56
C ASP A 33 7.31 -11.94 2.04
N VAL A 34 6.25 -12.66 1.70
CA VAL A 34 4.85 -12.25 1.99
C VAL A 34 4.33 -12.69 3.36
N THR A 35 5.16 -13.34 4.18
CA THR A 35 4.71 -13.84 5.48
C THR A 35 4.28 -12.71 6.42
N PRO A 36 3.38 -12.97 7.39
CA PRO A 36 2.94 -11.94 8.33
C PRO A 36 4.08 -11.22 9.07
N PRO A 37 5.12 -11.91 9.61
CA PRO A 37 6.24 -11.24 10.26
C PRO A 37 7.03 -10.31 9.31
N SER A 38 7.32 -10.78 8.10
CA SER A 38 8.06 -9.98 7.11
C SER A 38 7.29 -8.75 6.66
N ARG A 39 5.97 -8.89 6.47
CA ARG A 39 5.09 -7.73 6.21
C ARG A 39 5.07 -6.75 7.37
N PHE A 40 5.02 -7.22 8.61
CA PHE A 40 5.07 -6.35 9.80
C PHE A 40 6.36 -5.53 9.86
N VAL A 41 7.52 -6.17 9.69
CA VAL A 41 8.83 -5.49 9.73
C VAL A 41 8.92 -4.41 8.65
N ARG A 42 8.52 -4.73 7.41
CA ARG A 42 8.49 -3.74 6.31
C ARG A 42 7.53 -2.58 6.60
N ALA A 43 6.32 -2.88 7.09
CA ALA A 43 5.30 -1.87 7.34
C ALA A 43 5.74 -0.89 8.45
N ALA A 44 6.29 -1.42 9.55
CA ALA A 44 6.85 -0.62 10.63
C ALA A 44 7.98 0.28 10.11
N PHE A 45 8.90 -0.27 9.32
CA PHE A 45 9.99 0.53 8.76
C PHE A 45 9.47 1.64 7.84
N TYR A 46 8.67 1.31 6.83
CA TYR A 46 8.13 2.31 5.91
C TYR A 46 7.33 3.40 6.62
N GLN A 47 6.53 3.04 7.62
CA GLN A 47 5.78 4.01 8.42
C GLN A 47 6.71 4.95 9.19
N THR A 48 7.76 4.42 9.84
CA THR A 48 8.66 5.22 10.68
C THR A 48 9.57 6.13 9.88
N THR A 49 9.90 5.76 8.64
CA THR A 49 10.75 6.55 7.75
C THR A 49 9.98 7.48 6.81
N ALA A 50 8.66 7.33 6.71
CA ALA A 50 7.85 8.17 5.84
C ALA A 50 7.86 9.63 6.31
N PRO A 51 7.92 10.60 5.38
CA PRO A 51 7.85 12.00 5.74
C PRO A 51 6.47 12.33 6.32
N LYS A 52 6.45 13.20 7.33
CA LYS A 52 5.20 13.79 7.82
C LYS A 52 4.61 14.67 6.72
N GLN A 53 3.32 14.49 6.46
CA GLN A 53 2.60 15.24 5.45
C GLN A 53 1.96 16.49 6.04
N ALA A 54 1.71 17.50 5.20
CA ALA A 54 1.17 18.78 5.64
C ALA A 54 -0.35 18.74 5.87
N SER A 55 -1.04 17.83 5.18
CA SER A 55 -2.49 17.65 5.27
C SER A 55 -2.92 16.21 5.56
N ALA A 56 -4.15 16.06 6.02
CA ALA A 56 -4.74 14.76 6.26
C ALA A 56 -4.92 13.96 4.95
N LEU A 57 -5.28 14.63 3.85
CA LEU A 57 -5.39 13.99 2.53
C LEU A 57 -4.04 13.47 2.04
N GLU A 58 -2.97 14.28 2.11
CA GLU A 58 -1.62 13.82 1.75
C GLU A 58 -1.17 12.67 2.64
N THR A 59 -1.49 12.69 3.94
CA THR A 59 -1.23 11.57 4.87
C THR A 59 -1.93 10.29 4.41
N VAL A 60 -3.22 10.39 4.06
CA VAL A 60 -4.01 9.26 3.55
C VAL A 60 -3.40 8.72 2.25
N LEU A 61 -3.03 9.59 1.31
CA LEU A 61 -2.41 9.17 0.05
C LEU A 61 -1.05 8.49 0.30
N GLN A 62 -0.25 8.99 1.25
CA GLN A 62 0.99 8.36 1.68
C GLN A 62 0.76 6.97 2.31
N CYS A 63 -0.30 6.82 3.12
CA CYS A 63 -0.70 5.51 3.65
C CYS A 63 -0.99 4.51 2.52
N PHE A 64 -1.71 4.91 1.48
CA PHE A 64 -1.93 4.03 0.31
C PHE A 64 -0.61 3.68 -0.39
N GLN A 65 0.32 4.62 -0.57
CA GLN A 65 1.64 4.31 -1.15
C GLN A 65 2.43 3.30 -0.31
N ILE A 66 2.39 3.40 1.02
CA ILE A 66 2.99 2.40 1.90
C ILE A 66 2.29 1.05 1.71
N LEU A 67 0.96 1.02 1.77
CA LEU A 67 0.16 -0.20 1.70
C LEU A 67 0.25 -0.92 0.34
N ASN A 68 0.55 -0.22 -0.75
CA ASN A 68 0.83 -0.82 -2.06
C ASN A 68 1.97 -1.85 -2.02
N ASN A 69 2.95 -1.69 -1.12
CA ASN A 69 4.07 -2.64 -0.96
C ASN A 69 3.64 -3.99 -0.34
N PHE A 70 2.35 -4.12 -0.01
CA PHE A 70 1.76 -5.28 0.63
C PHE A 70 0.56 -5.82 -0.16
N ASP A 71 0.35 -5.34 -1.39
CA ASP A 71 -0.55 -5.99 -2.32
C ASP A 71 0.02 -7.38 -2.64
N ILE A 72 -0.84 -8.40 -2.62
CA ILE A 72 -0.45 -9.79 -2.84
C ILE A 72 -1.03 -10.25 -4.18
N PRO A 73 -0.21 -10.28 -5.26
CA PRO A 73 -0.62 -10.84 -6.54
C PRO A 73 -0.97 -12.32 -6.37
N LEU A 74 -1.92 -12.80 -7.17
CA LEU A 74 -2.19 -14.23 -7.21
C LEU A 74 -0.94 -15.03 -7.59
N GLY A 75 -0.79 -16.19 -6.95
CA GLY A 75 0.25 -17.18 -7.26
C GLY A 75 1.41 -17.22 -6.27
N ILE A 76 1.72 -16.12 -5.57
CA ILE A 76 2.82 -16.12 -4.56
C ILE A 76 2.48 -16.92 -3.29
N GLU A 77 1.19 -17.10 -3.01
CA GLU A 77 0.70 -17.83 -1.82
C GLU A 77 0.30 -19.28 -2.11
N PHE A 78 0.28 -19.70 -3.38
CA PHE A 78 -0.21 -21.02 -3.79
C PHE A 78 0.93 -21.91 -4.31
N PRO A 79 0.98 -23.20 -3.94
CA PRO A 79 1.91 -24.14 -4.54
C PRO A 79 1.75 -24.23 -6.06
N ILE A 80 2.86 -24.52 -6.76
CA ILE A 80 2.87 -24.76 -8.21
C ILE A 80 1.81 -25.82 -8.57
N GLY A 81 0.99 -25.53 -9.57
CA GLY A 81 -0.03 -26.44 -10.08
C GLY A 81 -1.35 -26.44 -9.31
N LYS A 82 -1.52 -25.63 -8.26
CA LYS A 82 -2.83 -25.38 -7.66
C LYS A 82 -3.50 -24.17 -8.29
N THR A 83 -4.76 -24.33 -8.71
CA THR A 83 -5.55 -23.23 -9.27
C THR A 83 -5.90 -22.23 -8.17
N PRO A 84 -5.45 -20.97 -8.26
CA PRO A 84 -5.89 -19.92 -7.34
C PRO A 84 -7.39 -19.69 -7.49
N VAL A 85 -8.02 -19.17 -6.44
CA VAL A 85 -9.39 -18.64 -6.53
C VAL A 85 -9.43 -17.56 -7.62
N SER A 86 -10.50 -17.50 -8.43
CA SER A 86 -10.62 -16.55 -9.56
C SER A 86 -10.90 -15.10 -9.10
N ILE A 87 -9.91 -14.47 -8.47
CA ILE A 87 -9.93 -13.06 -8.00
C ILE A 87 -8.64 -12.35 -8.44
N PRO A 88 -8.61 -11.02 -8.64
CA PRO A 88 -7.39 -10.35 -9.12
C PRO A 88 -6.20 -10.35 -8.14
N SER A 89 -6.49 -10.38 -6.83
CA SER A 89 -5.50 -10.22 -5.76
C SER A 89 -6.00 -10.86 -4.47
N ALA A 90 -5.10 -11.35 -3.61
CA ALA A 90 -5.48 -11.78 -2.26
C ALA A 90 -5.76 -10.59 -1.33
N THR A 91 -5.17 -9.42 -1.61
CA THR A 91 -5.53 -8.16 -0.95
C THR A 91 -6.82 -7.61 -1.58
N GLN A 92 -7.97 -7.99 -1.02
CA GLN A 92 -9.28 -7.68 -1.60
C GLN A 92 -9.64 -6.19 -1.56
N TRP A 93 -9.26 -5.51 -0.47
CA TRP A 93 -9.47 -4.08 -0.30
C TRP A 93 -8.43 -3.49 0.66
N THR A 94 -8.20 -2.19 0.51
CA THR A 94 -7.28 -1.41 1.35
C THR A 94 -8.02 -0.17 1.82
N SER A 95 -7.86 0.21 3.08
CA SER A 95 -8.48 1.42 3.63
C SER A 95 -7.52 2.26 4.48
N ALA A 96 -7.78 3.56 4.51
CA ALA A 96 -7.19 4.49 5.43
C ALA A 96 -8.29 5.40 5.98
N THR A 97 -8.26 5.70 7.28
CA THR A 97 -9.29 6.51 7.93
C THR A 97 -8.68 7.79 8.46
N ASP A 98 -9.21 8.92 7.97
CA ASP A 98 -8.97 10.23 8.56
C ASP A 98 -9.96 10.41 9.72
N VAL A 99 -9.49 10.09 10.92
CA VAL A 99 -10.30 10.16 12.14
C VAL A 99 -10.65 11.60 12.54
N SER A 100 -9.80 12.57 12.19
CA SER A 100 -9.98 13.98 12.54
C SER A 100 -11.09 14.61 11.71
N ASN A 101 -11.09 14.36 10.40
CA ASN A 101 -12.13 14.87 9.50
C ASN A 101 -13.30 13.89 9.31
N ARG A 102 -13.24 12.70 9.91
CA ARG A 102 -14.28 11.66 9.85
C ARG A 102 -14.55 11.19 8.41
N ILE A 103 -13.48 10.87 7.68
CA ILE A 103 -13.56 10.37 6.31
C ILE A 103 -12.88 9.00 6.22
N ILE A 104 -13.58 8.02 5.65
CA ILE A 104 -13.04 6.68 5.37
C ILE A 104 -12.68 6.62 3.90
N TYR A 105 -11.44 6.27 3.58
CA TYR A 105 -10.95 6.08 2.23
C TYR A 105 -10.73 4.60 1.96
N TYR A 106 -11.04 4.15 0.74
CA TYR A 106 -10.81 2.76 0.34
C TYR A 106 -10.55 2.62 -1.17
N ARG A 107 -9.89 1.53 -1.53
CA ARG A 107 -9.81 0.98 -2.89
C ARG A 107 -9.97 -0.54 -2.81
N THR A 108 -10.20 -1.20 -3.94
CA THR A 108 -10.41 -2.65 -3.99
C THR A 108 -9.52 -3.29 -5.03
N MET A 109 -9.42 -4.62 -5.02
CA MET A 109 -8.72 -5.39 -6.05
C MET A 109 -9.33 -5.24 -7.46
N TYR A 110 -10.56 -4.72 -7.55
CA TYR A 110 -11.25 -4.45 -8.82
C TYR A 110 -11.30 -2.97 -9.16
N ASN A 111 -10.87 -2.06 -8.30
CA ASN A 111 -10.89 -0.64 -8.57
C ASN A 111 -9.83 0.10 -7.74
N SER A 112 -8.73 0.43 -8.41
CA SER A 112 -7.60 1.18 -7.86
C SER A 112 -7.90 2.65 -7.56
N ALA A 113 -9.06 3.20 -7.97
CA ALA A 113 -9.45 4.54 -7.59
C ALA A 113 -9.71 4.61 -6.07
N ILE A 114 -9.05 5.53 -5.39
CA ILE A 114 -9.31 5.82 -3.97
C ILE A 114 -10.65 6.54 -3.89
N ARG A 115 -11.62 5.88 -3.27
CA ARG A 115 -12.96 6.40 -3.02
C ARG A 115 -13.11 6.71 -1.54
N SER A 116 -14.05 7.59 -1.20
CA SER A 116 -14.25 7.99 0.19
C SER A 116 -15.71 7.98 0.62
N ILE A 117 -15.90 7.78 1.92
CA ILE A 117 -17.16 7.93 2.63
C ILE A 117 -16.95 9.04 3.65
N ASP A 118 -17.56 10.20 3.39
CA ASP A 118 -17.55 11.34 4.31
C ASP A 118 -18.68 11.18 5.33
N LEU A 119 -18.32 10.86 6.57
CA LEU A 119 -19.28 10.59 7.63
C LEU A 119 -20.04 11.85 8.05
N ASN A 120 -19.52 13.05 7.77
CA ASN A 120 -20.22 14.31 8.07
C ASN A 120 -21.44 14.53 7.17
N LYS A 121 -21.50 13.85 6.03
CA LYS A 121 -22.64 13.92 5.10
C LYS A 121 -23.76 12.93 5.43
N ILE A 122 -23.61 12.17 6.51
CA ILE A 122 -24.57 11.17 6.95
C ILE A 122 -25.30 11.68 8.19
N ASP A 123 -26.62 11.81 8.11
CA ASP A 123 -27.45 12.03 9.29
C ASP A 123 -27.71 10.71 10.02
N PHE A 124 -26.86 10.43 11.00
CA PHE A 124 -26.94 9.21 11.82
C PHE A 124 -28.19 9.12 12.70
N THR A 125 -28.97 10.20 12.87
CA THR A 125 -30.22 10.16 13.62
C THR A 125 -31.39 9.64 12.79
N ARG A 126 -31.29 9.73 11.46
CA ARG A 126 -32.36 9.38 10.51
C ARG A 126 -32.05 8.14 9.69
N ILE A 127 -30.78 7.90 9.38
CA ILE A 127 -30.38 6.79 8.51
C ILE A 127 -30.58 5.45 9.24
N LYS A 128 -31.12 4.47 8.51
CA LYS A 128 -31.11 3.06 8.93
C LYS A 128 -29.84 2.37 8.43
N PHE A 129 -29.52 1.21 8.99
CA PHE A 129 -28.44 0.35 8.48
C PHE A 129 -28.54 0.18 6.96
N ARG A 130 -27.40 0.33 6.28
CA ARG A 130 -27.27 0.11 4.84
C ARG A 130 -26.03 -0.74 4.58
N ALA A 131 -26.18 -1.71 3.69
CA ALA A 131 -25.08 -2.45 3.09
C ALA A 131 -25.12 -2.22 1.58
N VAL A 132 -24.01 -1.75 1.03
CA VAL A 132 -23.84 -1.53 -0.41
C VAL A 132 -22.57 -2.24 -0.85
N PRO A 133 -22.51 -2.77 -2.07
CA PRO A 133 -21.29 -3.35 -2.60
C PRO A 133 -20.20 -2.26 -2.66
N LEU A 134 -18.95 -2.64 -2.36
CA LEU A 134 -17.80 -1.74 -2.56
C LEU A 134 -17.58 -1.46 -4.04
N ASP A 135 -17.86 -2.43 -4.92
CA ASP A 135 -17.78 -2.30 -6.37
C ASP A 135 -19.08 -2.79 -7.02
N GLU A 136 -19.71 -1.94 -7.82
CA GLU A 136 -20.84 -2.34 -8.67
C GLU A 136 -20.37 -3.24 -9.81
N ILE A 137 -19.17 -2.97 -10.34
CA ILE A 137 -18.53 -3.72 -11.43
C ILE A 137 -17.23 -4.33 -10.90
N LYS A 138 -17.11 -5.66 -10.96
CA LYS A 138 -15.90 -6.41 -10.55
C LYS A 138 -14.85 -6.43 -11.66
N GLN A 139 -14.44 -5.26 -12.13
CA GLN A 139 -13.42 -5.09 -13.16
C GLN A 139 -12.71 -3.76 -12.98
N GLN A 140 -11.37 -3.79 -13.04
CA GLN A 140 -10.55 -2.58 -13.02
C GLN A 140 -10.96 -1.64 -14.16
N PRO A 141 -11.42 -0.41 -13.85
CA PRO A 141 -11.71 0.57 -14.88
C PRO A 141 -10.44 0.85 -15.69
N VAL A 142 -10.57 0.79 -17.02
CA VAL A 142 -9.54 1.18 -17.98
C VAL A 142 -10.14 2.27 -18.87
N THR A 143 -9.61 3.49 -18.74
CA THR A 143 -10.07 4.64 -19.52
C THR A 143 -9.15 4.83 -20.72
N ALA A 144 -9.67 4.68 -21.94
CA ALA A 144 -8.92 4.98 -23.15
C ALA A 144 -8.73 6.50 -23.28
N ILE A 145 -7.48 6.93 -23.46
CA ILE A 145 -7.15 8.33 -23.75
C ILE A 145 -7.17 8.51 -25.27
N LYS A 146 -8.00 9.43 -25.76
CA LYS A 146 -7.95 9.85 -27.16
C LYS A 146 -6.78 10.81 -27.35
N ILE A 147 -5.94 10.53 -28.34
CA ILE A 147 -4.92 11.46 -28.82
C ILE A 147 -5.54 12.09 -30.07
N GLU A 148 -5.99 13.34 -29.93
CA GLU A 148 -6.43 14.20 -31.03
C GLU A 148 -5.26 15.08 -31.48
#